data_AF-A0A7X0E4P3-F1
#
_entry.id   AF-A0A7X0E4P3-F1
#
_cell.length_a   1.000
_cell.length_b   1.000
_cell.length_c   1.000
_cell.angle_alpha   90.00
_cell.angle_beta   90.00
_cell.angle_gamma   90.00
#
_symmetry.space_group_name_H-M   'P 1'
#
loop_
_entity.id
_entity.type
_entity.pdbx_description
1 polymer ?
#
loop_
_entity_poly.entity_id
_entity_poly.type
_entity_poly.pdbx_seq_one_letter_code
_entity_poly.pdbx_strand_id
1 'polypeptide(L)' 'MVKQVFVCLALVVAAWLALPIAALAEGPANSVHEPTYAADGRLIPPVDYREWIFLSSGLDMSYNEKALASE' A
#
# COMPACT_ATOMS: atom_id res chain seq x y z
N MET A 1 20.20 -28.13 35.66
CA MET A 1 19.04 -28.17 34.74
C MET A 1 18.30 -26.83 34.66
N VAL A 2 17.77 -26.28 35.76
CA VAL A 2 17.01 -25.02 35.78
C VAL A 2 17.76 -23.80 35.20
N LYS A 3 19.06 -23.65 35.51
CA LYS A 3 19.89 -22.55 35.02
C LYS A 3 20.13 -22.58 33.49
N GLN A 4 20.13 -23.77 32.88
CA GLN A 4 20.26 -23.93 31.42
C GLN A 4 18.95 -23.56 30.71
N VAL A 5 17.80 -23.84 31.33
CA VAL A 5 16.49 -23.45 30.79
C VAL A 5 16.37 -21.92 30.70
N PHE A 6 16.83 -21.19 31.74
CA PHE A 6 16.82 -19.73 31.72
C PHE A 6 17.75 -19.12 30.66
N VAL A 7 18.92 -19.73 30.43
CA VAL A 7 19.85 -19.30 29.38
C VAL A 7 19.23 -19.54 27.99
N CYS A 8 18.62 -20.71 27.75
CA CYS A 8 17.94 -20.98 26.50
C CYS A 8 16.76 -20.02 26.26
N LEU A 9 15.97 -19.72 27.30
CA LEU A 9 14.86 -18.78 27.18
C LEU A 9 15.33 -17.36 26.85
N ALA A 10 16.41 -16.90 27.49
CA ALA A 10 17.00 -15.59 27.22
C ALA A 10 17.54 -15.48 25.78
N LEU A 11 18.15 -16.55 25.25
CA LEU A 11 18.64 -16.59 23.88
C LEU A 11 17.51 -16.56 22.84
N VAL A 12 16.38 -17.23 23.12
CA VAL A 12 15.20 -17.19 22.25
C VAL A 12 14.60 -15.78 22.20
N VAL A 13 14.50 -15.10 23.35
CA VAL A 13 13.97 -13.73 23.41
C VAL A 13 14.89 -12.73 22.69
N ALA A 14 16.21 -12.87 22.86
CA ALA A 14 17.18 -12.03 22.15
C ALA A 14 17.13 -12.23 20.64
N ALA A 15 16.92 -13.47 20.17
CA ALA A 15 16.75 -13.77 18.75
C ALA A 15 15.46 -13.17 18.17
N TRP A 16 14.37 -13.14 18.95
CA TRP A 16 13.12 -12.50 18.56
C TRP A 16 13.25 -10.97 18.47
N LEU A 17 13.98 -10.35 19.40
CA LEU A 17 14.21 -8.90 19.42
C LEU A 17 15.18 -8.41 18.34
N ALA A 18 16.04 -9.29 17.83
CA ALA A 18 17.01 -8.97 16.79
C ALA A 18 16.44 -9.04 15.35
N LEU A 19 15.18 -9.46 15.19
CA LEU A 19 14.53 -9.52 13.88
C LEU A 19 14.28 -8.10 13.35
N PRO A 20 14.76 -7.75 12.14
CA PRO A 20 14.53 -6.44 11.56
C PRO A 20 13.04 -6.28 11.22
N ILE A 21 12.37 -5.33 11.88
CA ILE A 21 10.97 -4.93 11.61
C ILE A 21 10.79 -4.53 10.14
N ALA A 22 11.86 -4.10 9.47
CA ALA A 22 11.85 -3.77 8.04
C ALA A 22 11.42 -4.93 7.13
N ALA A 23 11.60 -6.19 7.54
CA ALA A 23 11.13 -7.36 6.79
C ALA A 23 9.60 -7.55 6.86
N LEU A 24 8.91 -6.85 7.76
CA LEU A 24 7.44 -6.82 7.84
C LEU A 24 6.84 -5.66 7.04
N ALA A 25 7.68 -4.76 6.51
CA ALA A 25 7.28 -3.62 5.71
C ALA A 25 7.28 -3.93 4.21
N GLU A 26 7.03 -5.19 3.85
CA GLU A 26 6.68 -5.55 2.47
C GLU A 26 5.23 -5.08 2.26
N GLY A 27 5.10 -3.79 1.95
CA GLY A 27 3.89 -3.25 1.32
C GLY A 27 3.61 -4.04 0.03
N PRO A 28 2.39 -3.95 -0.52
CA PRO A 28 2.04 -4.65 -1.76
C PRO A 28 3.18 -4.48 -2.77
N ALA A 29 3.74 -5.60 -3.22
CA ALA A 29 4.87 -5.59 -4.15
C ALA A 29 4.52 -4.71 -5.34
N ASN A 30 5.46 -3.85 -5.77
CA ASN A 30 5.31 -2.87 -6.85
C ASN A 30 4.40 -3.41 -7.96
N SER A 31 3.10 -3.13 -7.87
CA SER A 31 2.14 -3.71 -8.80
C SER A 31 2.34 -3.02 -10.14
N VAL A 32 2.16 -3.73 -11.26
CA VAL A 32 2.26 -3.13 -12.61
C VAL A 32 1.34 -1.91 -12.75
N HIS A 33 0.29 -1.83 -11.94
CA HIS A 33 -0.71 -0.77 -11.93
C HIS A 33 -0.47 0.31 -10.86
N GLU A 34 0.73 0.41 -10.28
CA GLU A 34 1.01 1.44 -9.28
C GLU A 34 1.06 2.85 -9.86
N PRO A 35 0.47 3.85 -9.17
CA PRO A 35 0.58 5.24 -9.56
C PRO A 35 2.05 5.70 -9.61
N THR A 36 2.49 6.18 -10.76
CA THR A 36 3.84 6.73 -10.94
C THR A 36 3.78 8.25 -11.07
N TYR A 37 4.75 8.95 -10.51
CA TYR A 37 4.80 10.41 -10.51
C TYR A 37 6.04 10.92 -11.24
N ALA A 38 5.90 12.04 -11.95
CA ALA A 38 7.00 12.79 -12.52
C ALA A 38 7.78 13.53 -11.42
N ALA A 39 8.96 14.06 -11.76
CA ALA A 39 9.82 14.77 -10.80
C ALA A 39 9.17 16.03 -10.19
N ASP A 40 8.17 16.59 -10.88
CA ASP A 40 7.37 17.72 -10.39
C ASP A 40 6.17 17.29 -9.51
N GLY A 41 6.04 16.00 -9.22
CA GLY A 41 4.99 15.43 -8.38
C GLY A 41 3.67 15.19 -9.12
N ARG A 42 3.61 15.39 -10.44
CA ARG A 42 2.39 15.12 -11.22
C ARG A 42 2.23 13.62 -11.49
N LEU A 43 0.99 13.14 -11.41
CA LEU A 43 0.65 11.76 -11.78
C LEU A 43 0.92 11.53 -13.28
N ILE A 44 1.69 10.50 -13.60
CA ILE A 44 1.88 10.03 -14.97
C ILE A 44 0.64 9.20 -15.35
N PRO A 45 -0.04 9.50 -16.46
CA PRO A 45 -1.21 8.72 -16.89
C PRO A 45 -0.84 7.26 -17.14
N PRO A 46 -1.56 6.29 -16.53
CA PRO A 46 -1.32 4.87 -16.77
C PRO A 46 -1.72 4.48 -18.21
N VAL A 47 -0.84 3.72 -18.89
CA VAL A 47 -1.05 3.31 -20.30
C VAL A 47 -1.97 2.09 -20.43
N ASP A 48 -2.06 1.31 -19.37
CA ASP A 48 -2.71 0.00 -19.23
C ASP A 48 -3.98 0.07 -18.35
N TYR A 49 -4.53 1.26 -18.12
CA TYR A 49 -5.69 1.49 -17.24
C TYR A 49 -6.94 0.66 -17.58
N ARG A 50 -7.00 0.07 -18.77
CA ARG A 50 -8.11 -0.79 -19.22
C ARG A 50 -8.01 -2.22 -18.67
N GLU A 51 -6.86 -2.61 -18.15
CA GLU A 51 -6.67 -3.90 -17.46
C GLU A 51 -7.12 -3.83 -16.00
N TRP A 52 -7.41 -2.64 -15.49
CA TRP A 52 -7.86 -2.44 -14.12
C TRP A 52 -9.28 -2.98 -13.91
N ILE A 53 -9.63 -3.22 -12.66
CA ILE A 53 -10.97 -3.65 -12.26
C ILE A 53 -11.96 -2.51 -12.59
N PHE A 54 -12.85 -2.78 -13.55
CA PHE A 54 -13.96 -1.89 -13.85
C PHE A 54 -14.92 -1.78 -12.65
N LEU A 55 -15.25 -0.56 -12.25
CA LEU A 55 -16.18 -0.31 -11.14
C LEU A 55 -17.59 -0.01 -11.66
N SER A 56 -17.74 1.06 -12.46
CA SER A 56 -19.01 1.48 -13.03
C SER A 56 -18.80 2.49 -14.17
N SER A 57 -19.87 2.78 -14.90
CA SER A 57 -19.91 3.83 -15.91
C SER A 57 -21.19 4.66 -15.77
N GLY A 58 -21.08 5.98 -15.87
CA GLY A 58 -22.20 6.90 -15.97
C GLY A 58 -22.24 7.56 -17.34
N LEU A 59 -23.44 7.86 -17.84
CA LEU A 59 -23.67 8.68 -19.02
C LEU A 59 -24.29 10.01 -18.55
N ASP A 60 -23.82 11.14 -19.10
CA ASP A 60 -24.37 12.48 -18.84
C ASP A 60 -24.25 12.99 -17.39
N MET A 61 -23.24 12.54 -16.63
CA MET A 61 -22.95 13.09 -15.30
C MET A 61 -22.13 14.39 -15.40
N SER A 62 -22.72 15.51 -15.00
CA SER A 62 -22.05 16.81 -14.90
C SER A 62 -21.63 17.10 -13.46
N TYR A 63 -20.35 16.90 -13.15
CA TYR A 63 -19.77 17.23 -11.84
C TYR A 63 -19.21 18.67 -11.84
N ASN A 64 -20.08 19.66 -12.06
CA ASN A 64 -19.72 21.08 -11.93
C ASN A 64 -20.49 21.72 -10.75
N GLU A 65 -19.88 22.70 -10.09
CA GLU A 65 -20.46 23.34 -8.89
C GLU A 65 -21.82 24.00 -9.14
N LYS A 66 -22.06 24.52 -10.35
CA LYS A 66 -23.35 25.08 -10.77
C LYS A 66 -24.43 24.01 -10.97
N ALA A 67 -24.06 22.76 -11.24
CA ALA A 67 -25.03 21.67 -11.45
C ALA A 67 -25.72 21.26 -10.14
N LEU A 68 -25.11 21.51 -8.97
CA LEU A 68 -25.71 21.29 -7.65
C LEU A 68 -26.52 22.51 -7.15
N ALA A 69 -26.38 23.67 -7.79
CA ALA A 69 -26.92 24.96 -7.32
C ALA A 69 -28.24 25.38 -7.99
N SER A 70 -28.92 24.48 -8.70
CA SER A 70 -30.14 24.79 -9.46
C SER A 70 -31.43 24.14 -8.92
N GLU A 71 -31.52 23.91 -7.61
CA GLU A 71 -32.80 23.59 -6.95
C GLU A 71 -33.50 24.84 -6.40
#